data_AF-A0A916TSB4-F1
#
_entry.id   AF-A0A916TSB4-F1
#
_cell.length_a   1.000
_cell.length_b   1.000
_cell.length_c   1.000
_cell.angle_alpha   90.00
_cell.angle_beta   90.00
_cell.angle_gamma   90.00
#
_symmetry.space_group_name_H-M   'P 1'
#
loop_
_entity.id
_entity.type
_entity.pdbx_description
1 polymer ?
#
loop_
_entity_poly.entity_id
_entity_poly.type
_entity_poly.pdbx_seq_one_letter_code
_entity_poly.pdbx_strand_id
1 'polypeptide(L)' 'MALTKRWAGRVWGTNVGNVFVTLEGEDAALTGTLRINEPSVGIAVYAVQGTFDAPP' A
#
# COMPACT_ATOMS: atom_id res chain seq x y z
N MET A 1 -3.28 -18.63 -0.61
CA MET A 1 -2.54 -17.84 -1.62
C MET A 1 -1.85 -16.70 -0.88
N ALA A 2 -0.52 -16.60 -0.91
CA ALA A 2 0.18 -15.53 -0.21
C ALA A 2 0.19 -14.28 -1.09
N LEU A 3 -0.59 -13.25 -0.72
CA LEU A 3 -0.43 -11.92 -1.29
C LEU A 3 1.06 -11.52 -1.16
N THR A 4 1.67 -10.99 -2.21
CA THR A 4 3.03 -10.44 -2.12
C THR A 4 3.03 -9.30 -1.10
N LYS A 5 3.54 -9.55 0.11
CA LYS A 5 3.46 -8.68 1.29
C LYS A 5 4.01 -7.27 1.09
N ARG A 6 4.84 -7.05 0.06
CA ARG A 6 5.53 -5.79 -0.20
C ARG A 6 5.34 -5.39 -1.64
N TRP A 7 4.92 -4.14 -1.82
CA TRP A 7 4.78 -3.54 -3.14
C TRP A 7 5.49 -2.19 -3.18
N ALA A 8 6.14 -1.92 -4.31
CA ALA A 8 6.79 -0.67 -4.61
C ALA A 8 6.37 -0.23 -6.01
N GLY A 9 6.04 1.05 -6.16
CA GLY A 9 5.60 1.60 -7.43
C GLY A 9 5.61 3.11 -7.45
N ARG A 10 4.86 3.68 -8.41
CA ARG A 10 4.72 5.13 -8.59
C ARG A 10 3.24 5.50 -8.65
N VAL A 11 2.88 6.60 -8.02
CA VAL A 11 1.52 7.18 -8.03
C VAL A 11 1.52 8.53 -8.73
N TRP A 12 0.40 8.83 -9.37
CA TRP A 12 0.11 10.09 -10.04
C TRP A 12 -1.29 10.56 -9.63
N GLY A 13 -1.49 11.88 -9.46
CA GLY A 13 -2.75 12.46 -8.99
C GLY A 13 -2.52 13.72 -8.16
N THR A 14 -3.36 13.94 -7.14
CA THR A 14 -3.19 15.05 -6.18
C THR A 14 -1.91 14.93 -5.35
N ASN A 15 -1.43 13.70 -5.15
CA ASN A 15 -0.08 13.42 -4.64
C ASN A 15 0.69 12.66 -5.71
N VAL A 16 1.96 13.01 -5.93
CA VAL A 16 2.81 12.40 -6.97
C VAL A 16 4.11 11.93 -6.34
N GLY A 17 4.48 10.67 -6.57
CA GLY A 17 5.74 10.20 -6.01
C GLY A 17 5.90 8.69 -5.98
N ASN A 18 6.94 8.28 -5.26
CA ASN A 18 7.19 6.87 -5.01
C ASN A 18 6.25 6.37 -3.93
N VAL A 19 5.69 5.19 -4.14
CA VAL A 19 4.77 4.57 -3.21
C VAL A 19 5.31 3.23 -2.75
N PHE A 20 5.21 2.99 -1.46
CA PHE A 20 5.58 1.73 -0.82
C PHE A 20 4.44 1.27 0.05
N VAL A 21 4.02 0.02 -0.14
CA VAL A 21 2.95 -0.60 0.63
C VAL A 21 3.46 -1.90 1.24
N THR A 22 3.16 -2.08 2.52
CA THR A 22 3.30 -3.37 3.20
C THR A 22 1.92 -3.80 3.69
N LEU A 23 1.49 -5.00 3.31
CA LEU A 23 0.22 -5.59 3.72
C LEU A 23 0.48 -6.88 4.47
N GLU A 24 -0.25 -7.06 5.56
CA GLU A 24 -0.25 -8.22 6.43
C GLU A 24 -1.70 -8.61 6.73
N GLY A 25 -1.96 -9.91 6.85
CA GLY A 25 -3.32 -10.37 7.07
C GLY A 25 -3.44 -11.88 7.01
N GLU A 26 -4.55 -12.35 7.57
CA GLU A 26 -5.02 -13.73 7.54
C GLU A 26 -6.35 -13.76 6.77
N ASP A 27 -6.56 -14.84 6.01
CA ASP A 27 -7.72 -15.01 5.13
C ASP A 27 -7.94 -13.82 4.18
N ALA A 28 -9.10 -13.16 4.30
CA ALA A 28 -9.51 -12.05 3.45
C ALA A 28 -9.22 -10.68 4.08
N ALA A 29 -8.83 -10.60 5.36
CA ALA A 29 -8.64 -9.33 6.06
C ALA A 29 -7.18 -8.86 5.93
N LEU A 30 -6.99 -7.61 5.50
CA LEU A 30 -5.67 -6.99 5.32
C LEU A 30 -5.53 -5.72 6.15
N THR A 31 -4.39 -5.60 6.81
CA THR A 31 -3.91 -4.37 7.44
C THR A 31 -2.54 -4.01 6.88
N GLY A 32 -2.14 -2.74 6.97
CA GLY A 32 -0.85 -2.37 6.43
C GLY A 32 -0.45 -0.93 6.61
N THR A 33 0.69 -0.61 6.01
CA THR A 33 1.22 0.76 5.95
C THR A 33 1.48 1.16 4.52
N LEU A 34 0.88 2.28 4.11
CA LEU A 34 1.13 2.97 2.84
C LEU A 34 2.06 4.17 3.12
N ARG A 35 3.14 4.26 2.35
CA ARG A 35 4.06 5.40 2.36
C ARG A 35 4.08 6.04 0.98
N ILE A 36 3.86 7.34 0.92
CA ILE A 36 4.00 8.14 -0.30
C ILE A 36 5.14 9.12 -0.06
N ASN A 37 6.20 9.00 -0.86
CA ASN A 37 7.31 9.93 -0.86
C ASN A 37 7.16 10.89 -2.04
N GLU A 38 6.64 12.08 -1.74
CA GLU A 38 6.53 13.17 -2.70
C GLU A 38 7.75 14.10 -2.56
N PRO A 39 8.56 14.30 -3.62
CA PRO A 39 9.80 15.05 -3.53
C PRO A 39 9.66 16.48 -2.96
N SER A 40 8.54 17.14 -3.21
CA SER A 40 8.25 18.52 -2.78
C SER A 40 7.75 18.65 -1.34
N VAL A 41 7.19 17.57 -0.78
CA VAL A 41 6.41 17.63 0.48
C VAL A 41 6.96 16.68 1.56
N GLY A 42 7.72 15.67 1.17
CA GLY A 42 8.26 14.65 2.07
C GLY A 42 7.43 13.37 2.08
N ILE A 43 7.49 12.63 3.19
CA ILE A 43 6.86 11.31 3.32
C ILE A 43 5.55 11.43 4.09
N ALA A 44 4.44 11.08 3.43
CA ALA A 44 3.17 10.82 4.09
C ALA A 44 3.05 9.32 4.43
N VAL A 45 2.60 9.01 5.65
CA VAL A 45 2.43 7.64 6.15
C VAL A 45 0.98 7.43 6.57
N TYR A 46 0.35 6.39 6.02
CA TYR A 46 -1.03 6.02 6.30
C TYR A 46 -1.11 4.60 6.84
N ALA A 47 -1.91 4.41 7.90
CA ALA A 47 -2.41 3.09 8.27
C ALA A 47 -3.57 2.73 7.33
N VAL A 48 -3.54 1.54 6.75
CA VAL A 48 -4.58 1.07 5.82
C VAL A 48 -5.18 -0.24 6.31
N GLN A 49 -6.48 -0.40 6.06
CA GLN A 49 -7.23 -1.62 6.33
C GLN A 49 -8.12 -1.90 5.13
N GLY A 50 -8.30 -3.17 4.79
CA GLY A 50 -9.12 -3.58 3.66
C GLY A 50 -9.31 -5.07 3.59
N THR A 51 -9.93 -5.53 2.51
CA THR A 51 -10.15 -6.95 2.25
C THR A 51 -9.65 -7.34 0.87
N PHE A 52 -9.22 -8.59 0.72
CA PHE A 52 -8.83 -9.16 -0.58
C PHE A 52 -9.74 -10.33 -0.94
N ASP A 53 -10.25 -10.30 -2.17
CA ASP A 53 -10.98 -11.40 -2.78
C ASP A 53 -10.09 -12.01 -3.88
N ALA A 54 -9.66 -13.25 -3.65
CA ALA A 54 -8.81 -13.96 -4.60
C ALA A 54 -9.68 -14.55 -5.72
N PRO A 55 -9.40 -14.27 -7.00
CA PRO A 55 -10.05 -14.99 -8.09
C PRO A 55 -9.79 -16.50 -7.95
N PRO A 56 -10.75 -17.36 -8.36
CA PRO A 56 -10.65 -18.82 -8.26
C PRO A 56 -9.51 -19.41 -9.09
#